data_AF-A0A0C9Z3S8-F1
#
_entry.id   AF-A0A0C9Z3S8-F1
#
_cell.length_a   1.000
_cell.length_b   1.000
_cell.length_c   1.000
_cell.angle_alpha   90.00
_cell.angle_beta   90.00
_cell.angle_gamma   90.00
#
_symmetry.space_group_name_H-M   'P 1'
#
loop_
_entity.id
_entity.type
_entity.pdbx_description
1 polymer ?
#
loop_
_entity_poly.entity_id
_entity_poly.type
_entity_poly.pdbx_seq_one_letter_code
_entity_poly.pdbx_strand_id
1 'polypeptide(L)'
;IRASPKIASRGRKVETAARFDTVFVMDEERPTALTSLMSGMQLAQVRIVFKLPEVFGTFPHPLAYVEWFTTLQRRDPVSGLFIVTRSTRNCR
;
A
#
# COMPACT_ATOMS: atom_id res chain seq x y z
N ILE A 1 28.80 -8.68 -44.36
CA ILE A 1 27.35 -8.61 -44.02
C ILE A 1 27.07 -9.75 -43.06
N ARG A 2 26.64 -9.49 -41.82
CA ARG A 2 26.36 -10.52 -40.80
C ARG A 2 24.86 -10.50 -40.52
N ALA A 3 24.17 -11.61 -40.78
CA ALA A 3 22.74 -11.76 -40.50
C ALA A 3 22.54 -12.37 -39.10
N SER A 4 21.69 -11.74 -38.30
CA SER A 4 21.24 -12.25 -36.99
C SER A 4 19.95 -13.08 -37.16
N PRO A 5 19.77 -14.16 -36.39
CA PRO A 5 18.59 -15.01 -36.50
C PRO A 5 17.35 -14.27 -36.00
N LYS A 6 16.22 -14.51 -36.67
CA LYS A 6 14.91 -13.95 -36.29
C LYS A 6 14.42 -14.68 -35.03
N ILE A 7 14.57 -14.04 -33.87
CA ILE A 7 14.06 -14.53 -32.60
C ILE A 7 12.52 -14.45 -32.64
N ALA A 8 11.84 -15.58 -32.44
CA ALA A 8 10.38 -15.62 -32.36
C ALA A 8 9.89 -14.78 -31.17
N SER A 9 8.81 -14.01 -31.36
CA SER A 9 8.21 -13.25 -30.27
C SER A 9 7.66 -14.23 -29.22
N ARG A 10 8.14 -14.11 -27.97
CA ARG A 10 7.50 -14.78 -26.84
C ARG A 10 6.09 -14.21 -26.73
N GLY A 11 5.07 -15.08 -26.81
CA GLY A 11 3.66 -14.71 -26.76
C GLY A 11 3.34 -13.76 -25.60
N ARG A 12 2.33 -12.90 -25.80
CA ARG A 12 1.87 -11.91 -24.82
C ARG A 12 1.48 -12.62 -23.52
N LYS A 13 2.21 -12.33 -22.43
CA LYS A 13 1.82 -12.73 -21.07
C LYS A 13 0.44 -12.12 -20.79
N VAL A 14 -0.53 -12.95 -20.41
CA VAL A 14 -1.87 -12.50 -20.02
C VAL A 14 -1.72 -11.49 -18.89
N GLU A 15 -2.36 -10.34 -19.04
CA GLU A 15 -2.28 -9.23 -18.12
C GLU A 15 -2.92 -9.65 -16.80
N THR A 16 -2.10 -9.98 -15.81
CA THR A 16 -2.56 -10.31 -14.45
C THR A 16 -2.65 -9.02 -13.66
N ALA A 17 -3.81 -8.75 -13.05
CA ALA A 17 -3.99 -7.58 -12.21
C ALA A 17 -2.94 -7.56 -11.07
N ALA A 18 -2.36 -6.39 -10.82
CA ALA A 18 -1.42 -6.21 -9.73
C ALA A 18 -2.11 -6.48 -8.39
N ARG A 19 -1.55 -7.40 -7.60
CA ARG A 19 -1.99 -7.69 -6.23
C ARG A 19 -1.14 -6.87 -5.27
N PHE A 20 -1.81 -6.14 -4.39
CA PHE A 20 -1.17 -5.28 -3.39
C PHE A 20 -1.55 -5.74 -1.98
N ASP A 21 -0.57 -5.73 -1.08
CA ASP A 21 -0.78 -6.11 0.32
C ASP A 21 -1.39 -4.96 1.11
N THR A 22 -2.21 -5.30 2.10
CA THR A 22 -2.86 -4.35 3.00
C THR A 22 -2.21 -4.46 4.38
N VAL A 23 -1.83 -3.32 4.95
CA VAL A 23 -1.09 -3.21 6.20
C VAL A 23 -1.80 -2.27 7.16
N PHE A 24 -1.59 -2.53 8.45
CA PHE A 24 -1.95 -1.60 9.51
C PHE A 24 -0.76 -0.75 9.88
N VAL A 25 -0.98 0.57 9.92
CA VAL A 25 0.00 1.57 10.34
C VAL A 25 -0.43 2.11 11.68
N MET A 26 0.46 2.04 12.66
CA MET A 26 0.27 2.64 13.97
C MET A 26 1.11 3.91 14.06
N ASP A 27 0.52 4.96 14.63
CA ASP A 27 1.22 6.19 14.95
C ASP A 27 1.72 6.10 16.41
N GLU A 28 3.04 5.97 16.58
CA GLU A 28 3.69 5.81 17.89
C GLU A 28 3.50 7.03 18.80
N GLU A 29 3.15 8.21 18.26
CA GLU A 29 2.96 9.43 19.05
C GLU A 29 1.62 9.47 19.80
N ARG A 30 0.71 8.51 19.54
CA ARG A 30 -0.56 8.41 20.26
C ARG A 30 -0.50 7.27 21.28
N PRO A 31 -0.31 7.56 22.57
CA PRO A 31 -0.37 6.54 23.60
C PRO A 31 -1.81 6.04 23.69
N THR A 32 -2.00 4.76 23.39
CA THR A 32 -3.33 4.26 23.12
C THR A 32 -3.67 3.11 24.07
N ALA A 33 -4.58 3.37 25.03
CA ALA A 33 -5.20 2.34 25.86
C ALA A 33 -5.85 1.26 24.98
N LEU A 34 -5.93 0.01 25.44
CA LEU A 34 -6.41 -1.17 24.69
C LEU A 34 -7.73 -0.95 23.90
N THR A 35 -8.66 -0.13 24.42
CA THR A 35 -9.91 0.25 23.74
C THR A 35 -9.74 1.30 22.64
N SER A 36 -8.73 2.14 22.74
CA SER A 36 -8.39 3.16 21.75
C SER A 36 -7.46 2.62 20.66
N LEU A 37 -6.89 1.40 20.81
CA LEU A 37 -5.87 0.83 19.89
C LEU A 37 -6.34 0.85 18.43
N MET A 38 -7.64 0.65 18.24
CA MET A 38 -8.30 0.69 16.94
C MET A 38 -8.51 2.11 16.39
N SER A 39 -8.57 3.11 17.28
CA SER A 39 -8.68 4.53 16.92
C SER A 39 -7.33 5.15 16.51
N GLY A 40 -6.21 4.56 16.93
CA GLY A 40 -4.86 4.98 16.57
C GLY A 40 -4.30 4.28 15.32
N MET A 41 -4.98 3.25 14.82
CA MET A 41 -4.48 2.41 13.73
C MET A 41 -5.15 2.79 12.40
N GLN A 42 -4.33 3.11 11.40
CA GLN A 42 -4.79 3.45 10.05
C GLN A 42 -4.50 2.30 9.09
N LEU A 43 -5.46 1.98 8.23
CA LEU A 43 -5.32 0.94 7.23
C LEU A 43 -4.75 1.53 5.93
N ALA A 44 -3.78 0.85 5.33
CA ALA A 44 -3.18 1.28 4.07
C ALA A 44 -2.92 0.09 3.13
N GLN A 45 -2.92 0.34 1.83
CA GLN A 45 -2.50 -0.62 0.82
C GLN A 45 -1.11 -0.22 0.29
N VAL A 46 -0.14 -1.12 0.38
CA VAL A 46 1.22 -0.88 -0.11
C VAL A 46 1.24 -1.00 -1.63
N ARG A 47 1.62 0.08 -2.31
CA ARG A 47 1.69 0.13 -3.78
C ARG A 47 3.10 -0.17 -4.29
N ILE A 48 4.12 0.39 -3.65
CA ILE A 48 5.52 0.14 -4.00
C ILE A 48 6.41 0.33 -2.78
N VAL A 49 7.44 -0.51 -2.66
CA VAL A 49 8.53 -0.35 -1.69
C VAL A 49 9.79 -0.02 -2.48
N PHE A 50 10.49 1.03 -2.08
CA PHE A 50 11.63 1.56 -2.83
C PHE A 50 12.67 2.18 -1.89
N LYS A 51 13.90 2.31 -2.40
CA LYS A 51 14.95 3.10 -1.75
C LYS A 51 15.06 4.43 -2.49
N LEU A 52 15.13 5.52 -1.75
CA LEU A 52 15.34 6.84 -2.34
C LEU A 52 16.81 6.96 -2.78
N PRO A 53 17.09 7.52 -3.98
CA PRO A 53 18.45 7.91 -4.35
C PRO A 53 19.03 8.89 -3.33
N GLU A 54 20.34 8.79 -3.06
CA GLU A 54 21.03 9.59 -2.02
C GLU A 54 20.88 11.11 -2.22
N VAL A 55 20.71 11.57 -3.47
CA VAL A 55 20.46 12.98 -3.80
C VAL A 55 19.19 13.55 -3.17
N PHE A 56 18.24 12.70 -2.76
CA PHE A 56 16.99 13.09 -2.11
C PHE A 56 17.00 12.81 -0.59
N GLY A 57 18.12 12.32 -0.06
CA GLY A 57 18.28 11.97 1.36
C GLY A 57 18.58 10.48 1.57
N THR A 58 19.28 10.21 2.66
CA THR A 58 19.65 8.85 3.07
C THR A 58 18.74 8.40 4.20
N PHE A 59 18.00 7.31 3.95
CA PHE A 59 17.11 6.71 4.95
C PHE A 59 17.67 5.33 5.36
N PRO A 60 17.68 5.01 6.67
CA PRO A 60 18.17 3.71 7.15
C PRO A 60 17.29 2.53 6.70
N HIS A 61 16.05 2.80 6.28
CA HIS A 61 15.07 1.80 5.88
C HIS A 61 14.44 2.12 4.52
N PRO A 62 14.00 1.09 3.75
CA PRO A 62 13.22 1.32 2.53
C PRO A 62 11.93 2.09 2.83
N LEU A 63 11.52 2.93 1.89
CA LEU A 63 10.28 3.69 1.96
C LEU A 63 9.18 2.95 1.20
N ALA A 64 7.93 3.17 1.61
CA ALA A 64 6.77 2.60 0.95
C ALA A 64 5.79 3.71 0.53
N TYR A 65 5.35 3.66 -0.74
CA TYR A 65 4.18 4.43 -1.17
C TYR A 65 2.95 3.59 -0.84
N VAL A 66 2.06 4.19 -0.05
CA VAL A 66 0.84 3.54 0.41
C VAL A 66 -0.38 4.36 0.03
N GLU A 67 -1.48 3.68 -0.24
CA GLU A 67 -2.78 4.29 -0.42
C GLU A 67 -3.61 4.08 0.84
N TRP A 68 -4.08 5.18 1.43
CA TRP A 68 -4.80 5.14 2.70
C TRP A 68 -6.26 4.73 2.52
N PHE A 69 -6.77 3.95 3.47
CA PHE A 69 -8.20 3.74 3.64
C PHE A 69 -8.77 4.66 4.73
N THR A 70 -10.09 4.75 4.79
CA THR A 70 -10.80 5.39 5.90
C THR A 70 -10.52 4.67 7.21
N THR A 71 -10.50 5.43 8.30
CA THR A 71 -10.36 4.90 9.65
C THR A 71 -11.44 3.86 9.96
N LEU A 72 -11.10 2.90 10.83
CA LEU A 72 -11.97 1.79 11.21
C LEU A 72 -13.10 2.26 12.16
N GLN A 73 -14.02 3.08 11.67
CA GLN A 73 -15.11 3.65 12.47
C GLN A 73 -16.44 2.90 12.32
N ARG A 74 -16.73 2.39 11.12
CA ARG A 74 -18.02 1.77 10.81
C ARG A 74 -17.89 0.27 10.65
N ARG A 75 -18.74 -0.48 11.35
CA ARG A 75 -18.94 -1.91 11.14
C ARG A 75 -20.24 -2.17 10.39
N ASP A 76 -20.22 -3.16 9.52
CA ASP A 76 -21.42 -3.70 8.89
C ASP A 76 -22.24 -4.46 9.95
N PRO A 77 -23.53 -4.12 10.16
CA PRO A 77 -24.34 -4.75 11.20
C PRO A 77 -24.62 -6.24 10.95
N VAL A 78 -24.46 -6.73 9.72
CA VAL A 78 -24.73 -8.13 9.37
C VAL A 78 -23.49 -9.00 9.52
N SER A 79 -22.36 -8.61 8.92
CA SER A 79 -21.12 -9.39 8.96
C SER A 79 -20.25 -9.08 10.19
N GLY A 80 -20.48 -7.96 10.88
CA GLY A 80 -19.62 -7.47 11.96
C GLY A 80 -18.24 -6.96 11.48
N LEU A 81 -17.98 -7.00 10.17
CA LEU A 81 -16.72 -6.57 9.57
C LEU A 81 -16.65 -5.05 9.48
N PHE A 82 -15.43 -4.52 9.49
CA PHE A 82 -15.23 -3.09 9.24
C PHE A 82 -15.41 -2.76 7.77
N ILE A 83 -16.20 -1.72 7.51
CA ILE A 83 -16.37 -1.17 6.18
C ILE A 83 -15.26 -0.14 5.98
N VAL A 84 -14.36 -0.43 5.05
CA VAL A 84 -13.27 0.48 4.66
C VAL A 84 -13.48 0.96 3.24
N THR A 85 -13.27 2.25 3.02
CA THR A 85 -13.28 2.87 1.70
C THR A 85 -11.93 3.53 1.45
N ARG A 86 -11.54 3.69 0.19
CA ARG A 86 -10.30 4.43 -0.13
C ARG A 86 -10.45 5.86 0.34
N SER A 87 -9.43 6.37 1.02
CA SER A 87 -9.40 7.78 1.41
C SER A 87 -9.15 8.60 0.15
N THR A 88 -10.22 9.04 -0.51
CA THR A 88 -10.17 9.89 -1.70
C THR A 88 -9.87 11.35 -1.36
N ARG A 89 -9.75 11.68 -0.07
CA ARG A 89 -9.31 12.99 0.38
C ARG A 89 -7.80 13.11 0.22
N ASN A 90 -7.40 13.63 -0.93
CA ASN A 90 -6.20 14.44 -1.05
C ASN A 90 -6.39 15.73 -0.24
N CYS A 91 -6.37 15.63 1.09
CA CYS A 91 -6.37 16.81 1.94
C CYS A 91 -4.93 17.13 2.32
N ARG A 92 -4.34 17.92 1.41
CA ARG A 92 -3.25 18.91 1.53
C ARG A 92 -2.14 18.64 2.54
#